data_AF-M6R5D0-F1
#
_entry.id   AF-M6R5D0-F1
#
_cell.length_a   1.000
_cell.length_b   1.000
_cell.length_c   1.000
_cell.angle_alpha   90.00
_cell.angle_beta   90.00
_cell.angle_gamma   90.00
#
_symmetry.space_group_name_H-M   'P 1'
#
loop_
_entity.id
_entity.type
_entity.pdbx_description
1 polymer ?
#
loop_
_entity_poly.entity_id
_entity_poly.type
_entity_poly.pdbx_seq_one_letter_code
_entity_poly.pdbx_strand_id
1 'polypeptide(L)'
;MKITYYVSGHGFGHISRSMEIILYLLRSFPDLTIDLVTVREKFLDTLFLSEEDTKNLRRLQIRKRSLDVGMIQKDSLSIDTVATEAAIEEFNLQKSYIQISEIESCLDFGTELIISDSASLPFKIADKLKIPSLFIGNFTWDFIYSGYAKESSIFEKATRSIYEEYYHATFGLLLPFNCPANSLAEQKQIGLVGRKPFLNKNEAKEFFKLPKDKIHLLFSFGAYGVETSRFDWEKFDPEKYTIVLSGTDFDLLKIPNKQKMELYNFPISITRIF
;
A
#
# COMPACT_ATOMS: atom_id res chain seq x y z
N MET A 1 2.91 -25.56 3.20
CA MET A 1 2.56 -24.38 4.02
C MET A 1 1.59 -23.53 3.23
N LYS A 2 0.51 -23.05 3.86
CA LYS A 2 -0.48 -22.15 3.24
C LYS A 2 -0.63 -20.86 4.02
N ILE A 3 -0.45 -19.73 3.33
CA ILE A 3 -0.53 -18.39 3.93
C ILE A 3 -1.73 -17.66 3.36
N THR A 4 -2.54 -17.06 4.24
CA THR A 4 -3.52 -16.05 3.82
C THR A 4 -2.94 -14.68 4.10
N TYR A 5 -2.72 -13.91 3.03
CA TYR A 5 -2.06 -12.62 3.05
C TYR A 5 -3.08 -11.51 2.80
N TYR A 6 -3.40 -10.75 3.83
CA TYR A 6 -4.29 -9.60 3.75
C TYR A 6 -3.52 -8.32 3.47
N VAL A 7 -4.02 -7.50 2.56
CA VAL A 7 -3.42 -6.20 2.25
C VAL A 7 -4.48 -5.12 2.33
N SER A 8 -4.22 -4.11 3.17
CA SER A 8 -5.04 -2.90 3.27
C SER A 8 -5.38 -2.32 1.90
N GLY A 9 -6.62 -1.86 1.75
CA GLY A 9 -7.05 -1.13 0.55
C GLY A 9 -6.49 0.29 0.45
N HIS A 10 -5.87 0.80 1.52
CA HIS A 10 -5.40 2.18 1.61
C HIS A 10 -4.10 2.38 0.82
N GLY A 11 -4.13 3.18 -0.24
CA GLY A 11 -2.95 3.52 -1.04
C GLY A 11 -2.31 2.36 -1.82
N PHE A 12 -1.49 2.67 -2.82
CA PHE A 12 -0.78 1.65 -3.62
C PHE A 12 0.49 1.11 -2.93
N GLY A 13 1.02 1.82 -1.93
CA GLY A 13 2.24 1.41 -1.23
C GLY A 13 2.13 0.04 -0.56
N HIS A 14 0.96 -0.26 0.03
CA HIS A 14 0.70 -1.51 0.73
C HIS A 14 0.73 -2.71 -0.22
N ILE A 15 0.01 -2.63 -1.35
CA ILE A 15 0.02 -3.71 -2.35
C ILE A 15 1.37 -3.82 -3.06
N SER A 16 2.03 -2.69 -3.35
CA SER A 16 3.34 -2.72 -4.00
C SER A 16 4.38 -3.46 -3.17
N ARG A 17 4.51 -3.15 -1.87
CA ARG A 17 5.48 -3.83 -1.00
C ARG A 17 5.08 -5.26 -0.67
N SER A 18 3.78 -5.51 -0.51
CA SER A 18 3.27 -6.86 -0.23
C SER A 18 3.55 -7.80 -1.40
N MET A 19 3.43 -7.32 -2.64
CA MET A 19 3.79 -8.13 -3.81
C MET A 19 5.28 -8.47 -3.88
N GLU A 20 6.18 -7.57 -3.45
CA GLU A 20 7.61 -7.89 -3.36
C GLU A 20 7.89 -8.99 -2.33
N ILE A 21 7.22 -8.94 -1.18
CA ILE A 21 7.31 -9.98 -0.16
C ILE A 21 6.75 -11.30 -0.69
N ILE A 22 5.56 -11.28 -1.28
CA ILE A 22 4.88 -12.46 -1.84
C ILE A 22 5.74 -13.13 -2.92
N LEU A 23 6.27 -12.36 -3.86
CA LEU A 23 7.15 -12.89 -4.92
C LEU A 23 8.42 -13.50 -4.31
N TYR A 24 9.05 -12.82 -3.35
CA TYR A 24 10.22 -13.36 -2.65
C TYR A 24 9.90 -14.68 -1.94
N LEU A 25 8.77 -14.75 -1.22
CA LEU A 25 8.32 -15.96 -0.54
C LEU A 25 8.06 -17.10 -1.52
N LEU A 26 7.33 -16.85 -2.62
CA LEU A 26 7.04 -17.87 -3.62
C LEU A 26 8.31 -18.39 -4.30
N ARG A 27 9.28 -17.51 -4.61
CA ARG A 27 10.59 -17.92 -5.15
C ARG A 27 11.37 -18.78 -4.14
N SER A 28 11.36 -18.40 -2.87
CA SER A 28 12.17 -19.03 -1.83
C SER A 28 11.61 -20.37 -1.33
N PHE A 29 10.28 -20.55 -1.42
CA PHE A 29 9.58 -21.72 -0.89
C PHE A 29 8.70 -22.37 -1.98
N PRO A 30 9.20 -23.41 -2.68
CA PRO A 30 8.49 -24.05 -3.79
C PRO A 30 7.13 -24.66 -3.43
N ASP A 31 6.97 -25.14 -2.18
CA ASP A 31 5.74 -25.77 -1.68
C ASP A 31 4.78 -24.80 -0.99
N LEU A 32 5.09 -23.49 -1.02
CA LEU A 32 4.23 -22.45 -0.45
C LEU A 32 3.10 -22.10 -1.42
N THR A 33 1.88 -22.04 -0.89
CA THR A 33 0.71 -21.48 -1.60
C THR A 33 0.18 -20.29 -0.81
N ILE A 34 -0.23 -19.24 -1.50
CA ILE A 34 -0.68 -17.99 -0.88
C ILE A 34 -2.09 -17.66 -1.38
N ASP A 35 -2.99 -17.31 -0.46
CA ASP A 35 -4.26 -16.63 -0.74
C ASP A 35 -4.11 -15.14 -0.44
N LEU A 36 -4.04 -14.31 -1.48
CA LEU A 36 -3.93 -12.85 -1.38
C LEU A 36 -5.32 -12.21 -1.35
N VAL A 37 -5.61 -11.50 -0.27
CA VAL A 37 -6.89 -10.83 -0.05
C VAL A 37 -6.69 -9.31 -0.09
N THR A 38 -7.20 -8.67 -1.13
CA THR A 38 -7.06 -7.23 -1.33
C THR A 38 -8.09 -6.66 -2.29
N VAL A 39 -8.44 -5.38 -2.16
CA VAL A 39 -9.22 -4.62 -3.16
C VAL A 39 -8.36 -3.98 -4.25
N ARG A 40 -7.04 -4.21 -4.22
CA ARG A 40 -6.06 -3.64 -5.14
C ARG A 40 -5.49 -4.68 -6.11
N GLU A 41 -6.26 -5.72 -6.44
CA GLU A 41 -5.84 -6.82 -7.29
C GLU A 41 -5.34 -6.37 -8.67
N LYS A 42 -5.93 -5.29 -9.22
CA LYS A 42 -5.51 -4.69 -10.50
C LYS A 42 -4.08 -4.14 -10.48
N PHE A 43 -3.48 -3.93 -9.31
CA PHE A 43 -2.08 -3.51 -9.21
C PHE A 43 -1.14 -4.55 -9.84
N LEU A 44 -1.51 -5.84 -9.82
CA LEU A 44 -0.68 -6.91 -10.36
C LEU A 44 -0.47 -6.77 -11.87
N ASP A 45 -1.41 -6.15 -12.60
CA ASP A 45 -1.28 -5.86 -14.04
C ASP A 45 -0.15 -4.87 -14.35
N THR A 46 0.34 -4.17 -13.32
CA THR A 46 1.43 -3.20 -13.44
C THR A 46 2.81 -3.82 -13.19
N LEU A 47 2.86 -5.04 -12.65
CA LEU A 47 4.11 -5.71 -12.30
C LEU A 47 4.87 -6.17 -13.55
N PHE A 48 6.20 -6.06 -13.48
CA PHE A 48 7.08 -6.69 -14.45
C PHE A 48 7.50 -8.05 -13.89
N LEU A 49 7.02 -9.13 -14.52
CA LEU A 49 7.21 -10.49 -14.05
C LEU A 49 8.17 -11.24 -14.96
N SER A 50 9.17 -11.90 -14.38
CA SER A 50 9.99 -12.86 -15.12
C SER A 50 9.16 -14.11 -15.49
N GLU A 51 9.72 -14.96 -16.36
CA GLU A 51 9.10 -16.26 -16.66
C GLU A 51 8.97 -17.12 -15.39
N GLU A 52 9.97 -17.06 -14.51
CA GLU A 52 9.97 -17.75 -13.22
C GLU A 52 8.87 -17.19 -12.30
N ASP A 53 8.70 -15.86 -12.25
CA ASP A 53 7.64 -15.24 -11.47
C ASP A 53 6.26 -15.66 -11.95
N THR A 54 6.06 -15.68 -13.28
CA THR A 54 4.82 -16.14 -13.88
C THR A 54 4.49 -17.58 -13.49
N LYS A 55 5.50 -18.47 -13.40
CA LYS A 55 5.32 -19.84 -12.91
C LYS A 55 4.98 -19.86 -11.42
N ASN A 56 5.69 -19.07 -10.62
CA ASN A 56 5.49 -18.98 -9.18
C ASN A 56 4.10 -18.47 -8.80
N LEU A 57 3.57 -17.49 -9.55
CA LEU A 57 2.23 -16.93 -9.34
C LEU A 57 1.09 -17.93 -9.58
N ARG A 58 1.34 -19.09 -10.19
CA ARG A 58 0.33 -20.17 -10.25
C ARG A 58 -0.07 -20.70 -8.87
N ARG A 59 0.75 -20.45 -7.85
CA ARG A 59 0.51 -20.77 -6.43
C ARG A 59 -0.06 -19.59 -5.63
N LEU A 60 -0.44 -18.51 -6.31
CA LEU A 60 -1.12 -17.35 -5.73
C LEU A 60 -2.61 -17.38 -6.12
N GLN A 61 -3.48 -17.53 -5.14
CA GLN A 61 -4.91 -17.27 -5.27
C GLN A 61 -5.18 -15.81 -4.90
N ILE A 62 -6.13 -15.17 -5.55
CA ILE A 62 -6.45 -13.76 -5.31
C ILE A 62 -7.95 -13.62 -5.06
N ARG A 63 -8.30 -13.01 -3.92
CA ARG A 63 -9.68 -12.70 -3.55
C ARG A 63 -9.85 -11.21 -3.33
N LYS A 64 -10.91 -10.65 -3.91
CA LYS A 64 -11.22 -9.24 -3.77
C LYS A 64 -12.05 -8.97 -2.52
N ARG A 65 -11.43 -8.45 -1.46
CA ARG A 65 -12.13 -8.04 -0.22
C ARG A 65 -11.37 -6.97 0.56
N SER A 66 -12.11 -6.12 1.28
CA SER A 66 -11.56 -5.15 2.24
C SER A 66 -11.73 -5.65 3.67
N LEU A 67 -10.67 -5.58 4.46
CA LEU A 67 -10.66 -5.99 5.87
C LEU A 67 -10.31 -4.82 6.81
N ASP A 68 -10.27 -3.62 6.25
CA ASP A 68 -10.13 -2.35 6.93
C ASP A 68 -10.80 -1.24 6.13
N VAL A 69 -10.85 -0.05 6.73
CA VAL A 69 -11.34 1.19 6.11
C VAL A 69 -10.20 2.10 5.69
N GLY A 70 -9.20 2.25 6.55
CA GLY A 70 -8.12 3.21 6.39
C GLY A 70 -8.58 4.66 6.55
N MET A 71 -7.94 5.59 5.84
CA MET A 71 -8.40 6.99 5.76
C MET A 71 -8.86 7.31 4.34
N ILE A 72 -10.02 7.94 4.21
CA ILE A 72 -10.50 8.48 2.94
C ILE A 72 -9.80 9.82 2.70
N GLN A 73 -9.26 10.00 1.50
CA GLN A 73 -8.54 11.21 1.10
C GLN A 73 -9.41 12.03 0.15
N LYS A 74 -9.40 13.37 0.30
CA LYS A 74 -9.99 14.29 -0.69
C LYS A 74 -9.01 14.56 -1.83
N ASP A 75 -7.74 14.71 -1.47
CA ASP A 75 -6.59 14.88 -2.36
C ASP A 75 -5.33 14.27 -1.71
N SER A 76 -4.17 14.35 -2.36
CA SER A 76 -2.93 13.74 -1.83
C SER A 76 -2.39 14.36 -0.55
N LEU A 77 -2.97 15.48 -0.09
CA LEU A 77 -2.53 16.24 1.07
C LEU A 77 -3.63 16.37 2.14
N SER A 78 -4.89 16.09 1.82
CA SER A 78 -6.02 16.30 2.73
C SER A 78 -6.90 15.06 2.93
N ILE A 79 -7.31 14.87 4.18
CA ILE A 79 -8.11 13.76 4.65
C ILE A 79 -9.59 14.18 4.74
N ASP A 80 -10.49 13.26 4.38
CA ASP A 80 -11.93 13.38 4.61
C ASP A 80 -12.34 12.62 5.88
N THR A 81 -12.32 13.30 7.02
CA THR A 81 -12.69 12.68 8.30
C THR A 81 -14.16 12.28 8.34
N VAL A 82 -15.07 13.09 7.79
CA VAL A 82 -16.52 12.81 7.76
C VAL A 82 -16.81 11.58 6.89
N ALA A 83 -16.22 11.49 5.70
CA ALA A 83 -16.37 10.30 4.87
C ALA A 83 -15.75 9.06 5.52
N THR A 84 -14.61 9.22 6.20
CA THR A 84 -13.94 8.12 6.92
C THR A 84 -14.82 7.60 8.06
N GLU A 85 -15.46 8.47 8.84
CA GLU A 85 -16.38 8.09 9.91
C GLU A 85 -17.56 7.28 9.38
N ALA A 86 -18.22 7.76 8.32
CA ALA A 86 -19.32 7.03 7.69
C ALA A 86 -18.88 5.64 7.19
N ALA A 87 -17.68 5.53 6.63
CA ALA A 87 -17.11 4.26 6.18
C ALA A 87 -16.75 3.31 7.35
N ILE A 88 -16.27 3.85 8.48
CA ILE A 88 -16.04 3.09 9.71
C ILE A 88 -17.36 2.51 10.24
N GLU A 89 -18.42 3.31 10.29
CA GLU A 89 -19.73 2.85 10.76
C GLU A 89 -20.30 1.75 9.85
N GLU A 90 -20.28 1.95 8.52
CA GLU A 90 -20.74 0.94 7.56
C GLU A 90 -19.92 -0.36 7.67
N PHE A 91 -18.59 -0.25 7.76
CA PHE A 91 -17.74 -1.42 7.95
C PHE A 91 -18.09 -2.17 9.24
N ASN A 92 -18.33 -1.45 10.35
CA ASN A 92 -18.69 -2.05 11.63
C ASN A 92 -20.02 -2.81 11.58
N LEU A 93 -21.00 -2.36 10.79
CA LEU A 93 -22.27 -3.08 10.59
C LEU A 93 -22.06 -4.45 9.95
N GLN A 94 -21.07 -4.57 9.06
CA GLN A 94 -20.78 -5.81 8.32
C GLN A 94 -19.63 -6.64 8.91
N LYS A 95 -18.89 -6.08 9.87
CA LYS A 95 -17.62 -6.61 10.39
C LYS A 95 -17.71 -8.05 10.89
N SER A 96 -18.78 -8.39 11.61
CA SER A 96 -19.02 -9.75 12.11
C SER A 96 -19.26 -10.75 10.98
N TYR A 97 -20.04 -10.38 9.98
CA TYR A 97 -20.27 -11.21 8.79
C TYR A 97 -18.98 -11.41 7.99
N ILE A 98 -18.21 -10.34 7.78
CA ILE A 98 -16.91 -10.40 7.11
C ILE A 98 -15.96 -11.34 7.87
N GLN A 99 -15.89 -11.21 9.20
CA GLN A 99 -15.07 -12.08 10.03
C GLN A 99 -15.43 -13.56 9.88
N ILE A 100 -16.73 -13.92 9.96
CA ILE A 100 -17.19 -15.31 9.83
C ILE A 100 -16.84 -15.86 8.44
N SER A 101 -17.15 -15.10 7.40
CA SER A 101 -16.88 -15.50 6.02
C SER A 101 -15.39 -15.69 5.72
N GLU A 102 -14.52 -14.89 6.34
CA GLU A 102 -13.07 -15.07 6.21
C GLU A 102 -12.53 -16.22 7.06
N ILE A 103 -13.13 -16.53 8.21
CA ILE A 103 -12.81 -17.74 8.98
C ILE A 103 -13.10 -18.98 8.10
N GLU A 104 -14.27 -19.03 7.47
CA GLU A 104 -14.63 -20.12 6.53
C GLU A 104 -13.65 -20.20 5.36
N SER A 105 -13.35 -19.06 4.72
CA SER A 105 -12.38 -19.01 3.62
C SER A 105 -10.99 -19.51 4.04
N CYS A 106 -10.55 -19.14 5.25
CA CYS A 106 -9.27 -19.60 5.79
C CYS A 106 -9.27 -21.11 6.07
N LEU A 107 -10.36 -21.67 6.59
CA LEU A 107 -10.52 -23.11 6.83
C LEU A 107 -10.53 -23.90 5.52
N ASP A 108 -11.31 -23.44 4.53
CA ASP A 108 -11.40 -24.06 3.21
C ASP A 108 -10.06 -24.05 2.48
N PHE A 109 -9.34 -22.93 2.56
CA PHE A 109 -7.99 -22.84 2.02
C PHE A 109 -7.01 -23.73 2.80
N GLY A 110 -7.23 -23.97 4.10
CA GLY A 110 -6.32 -24.67 5.00
C GLY A 110 -5.17 -23.77 5.46
N THR A 111 -5.50 -22.53 5.86
CA THR A 111 -4.55 -21.49 6.27
C THR A 111 -3.78 -21.91 7.51
N GLU A 112 -2.45 -21.87 7.44
CA GLU A 112 -1.54 -22.21 8.55
C GLU A 112 -0.91 -20.95 9.19
N LEU A 113 -0.89 -19.83 8.46
CA LEU A 113 -0.36 -18.55 8.90
C LEU A 113 -1.14 -17.41 8.24
N ILE A 114 -1.50 -16.40 9.03
CA ILE A 114 -2.04 -15.14 8.52
C ILE A 114 -0.95 -14.09 8.49
N ILE A 115 -0.79 -13.40 7.37
CA ILE A 115 0.01 -12.18 7.29
C ILE A 115 -0.93 -11.04 6.95
N SER A 116 -0.82 -9.92 7.65
CA SER A 116 -1.61 -8.74 7.34
C SER A 116 -0.71 -7.52 7.19
N ASP A 117 -0.76 -6.95 5.99
CA ASP A 117 -0.27 -5.61 5.74
C ASP A 117 -1.32 -4.60 6.17
N SER A 118 -1.09 -4.06 7.37
CA SER A 118 -1.84 -2.97 8.00
C SER A 118 -3.31 -3.22 8.33
N ALA A 119 -4.05 -4.12 7.67
CA ALA A 119 -5.43 -4.43 8.06
C ALA A 119 -5.49 -5.10 9.44
N SER A 120 -6.41 -4.69 10.32
CA SER A 120 -6.47 -5.14 11.72
C SER A 120 -7.35 -6.37 11.95
N LEU A 121 -8.49 -6.47 11.26
CA LEU A 121 -9.43 -7.58 11.42
C LEU A 121 -8.81 -8.99 11.23
N PRO A 122 -7.83 -9.22 10.33
CA PRO A 122 -7.16 -10.52 10.17
C PRO A 122 -6.58 -11.10 11.46
N PHE A 123 -6.17 -10.27 12.42
CA PHE A 123 -5.60 -10.76 13.68
C PHE A 123 -6.64 -11.38 14.60
N LYS A 124 -7.89 -10.88 14.59
CA LYS A 124 -9.01 -11.55 15.26
C LYS A 124 -9.35 -12.88 14.58
N ILE A 125 -9.25 -12.96 13.25
CA ILE A 125 -9.46 -14.21 12.50
C ILE A 125 -8.41 -15.25 12.91
N ALA A 126 -7.14 -14.86 12.95
CA ALA A 126 -6.05 -15.73 13.40
C ALA A 126 -6.23 -16.24 14.83
N ASP A 127 -6.60 -15.36 15.76
CA ASP A 127 -6.89 -15.76 17.15
C ASP A 127 -8.05 -16.75 17.25
N LYS A 128 -9.12 -16.57 16.45
CA LYS A 128 -10.25 -17.52 16.42
C LYS A 128 -9.85 -18.88 15.86
N LEU A 129 -9.01 -18.90 14.84
CA LEU A 129 -8.48 -20.11 14.22
C LEU A 129 -7.34 -20.76 15.03
N LYS A 130 -6.79 -20.06 16.04
CA LYS A 130 -5.64 -20.50 16.83
C LYS A 130 -4.41 -20.79 15.98
N ILE A 131 -4.19 -19.97 14.96
CA ILE A 131 -3.01 -20.01 14.09
C ILE A 131 -2.14 -18.76 14.31
N PRO A 132 -0.82 -18.83 14.04
CA PRO A 132 0.03 -17.65 14.13
C PRO A 132 -0.38 -16.56 13.13
N SER A 133 -0.05 -15.32 13.48
CA SER A 133 -0.24 -14.17 12.59
C SER A 133 0.89 -13.15 12.65
N LEU A 134 1.23 -12.56 11.51
CA LEU A 134 2.26 -11.52 11.39
C LEU A 134 1.66 -10.21 10.92
N PHE A 135 1.93 -9.14 11.65
CA PHE A 135 1.72 -7.78 11.17
C PHE A 135 2.94 -7.32 10.35
N ILE A 136 2.70 -6.67 9.22
CA ILE A 136 3.73 -5.97 8.45
C ILE A 136 3.24 -4.54 8.16
N GLY A 137 4.02 -3.53 8.53
CA GLY A 137 3.64 -2.15 8.24
C GLY A 137 4.52 -1.12 8.91
N ASN A 138 4.27 0.16 8.59
CA ASN A 138 4.92 1.29 9.24
C ASN A 138 4.03 1.88 10.34
N PHE A 139 2.71 1.68 10.27
CA PHE A 139 1.78 2.23 11.23
C PHE A 139 0.63 1.25 11.45
N THR A 140 -0.05 1.39 12.58
CA THR A 140 -1.30 0.69 12.87
C THR A 140 -2.47 1.67 12.78
N TRP A 141 -3.65 1.19 12.39
CA TRP A 141 -4.83 2.04 12.27
C TRP A 141 -5.29 2.62 13.61
N ASP A 142 -5.06 1.94 14.74
CA ASP A 142 -5.35 2.51 16.06
C ASP A 142 -4.46 3.73 16.34
N PHE A 143 -3.18 3.70 15.95
CA PHE A 143 -2.32 4.87 16.06
C PHE A 143 -2.85 6.03 15.21
N ILE A 144 -3.20 5.79 13.95
CA ILE A 144 -3.71 6.83 13.04
C ILE A 144 -5.03 7.41 13.56
N TYR A 145 -5.99 6.55 13.93
CA TYR A 145 -7.31 7.00 14.40
C TYR A 145 -7.24 7.69 15.77
N SER A 146 -6.25 7.37 16.61
CA SER A 146 -6.06 8.05 17.89
C SER A 146 -5.79 9.55 17.73
N GLY A 147 -5.22 9.97 16.58
CA GLY A 147 -5.01 11.38 16.24
C GLY A 147 -6.31 12.17 16.10
N TYR A 148 -7.43 11.50 15.86
CA TYR A 148 -8.76 12.09 15.66
C TYR A 148 -9.74 11.80 16.81
N ALA A 149 -9.34 10.99 17.80
CA ALA A 149 -10.21 10.52 18.87
C ALA A 149 -10.78 11.65 19.75
N LYS A 150 -10.08 12.78 19.90
CA LYS A 150 -10.58 13.94 20.67
C LYS A 150 -11.69 14.71 19.95
N GLU A 151 -11.71 14.63 18.62
CA GLU A 151 -12.64 15.38 17.76
C GLU A 151 -13.89 14.57 17.44
N SER A 152 -13.83 13.24 17.60
CA SER A 152 -14.92 12.35 17.22
C SER A 152 -14.97 11.07 18.06
N SER A 153 -16.17 10.80 18.60
CA SER A 153 -16.44 9.56 19.34
C SER A 153 -16.40 8.31 18.45
N ILE A 154 -16.57 8.46 17.13
CA ILE A 154 -16.46 7.34 16.17
C ILE A 154 -15.00 6.91 16.08
N PHE A 155 -14.07 7.86 15.87
CA PHE A 155 -12.63 7.58 15.87
C PHE A 155 -12.14 7.05 17.21
N GLU A 156 -12.65 7.58 18.34
CA GLU A 156 -12.31 7.05 19.67
C GLU A 156 -12.70 5.57 19.82
N LYS A 157 -13.95 5.22 19.48
CA LYS A 157 -14.43 3.83 19.53
C LYS A 157 -13.66 2.92 18.58
N ALA A 158 -13.40 3.40 17.36
CA ALA A 158 -12.64 2.67 16.35
C ALA A 158 -11.20 2.41 16.82
N THR A 159 -10.54 3.42 17.42
CA THR A 159 -9.20 3.30 18.00
C THR A 159 -9.16 2.17 19.03
N ARG A 160 -10.10 2.13 19.98
CA ARG A 160 -10.17 1.06 20.99
C ARG A 160 -10.39 -0.30 20.37
N SER A 161 -11.38 -0.43 19.48
CA SER A 161 -11.69 -1.69 18.82
C SER A 161 -10.49 -2.22 18.03
N ILE A 162 -9.83 -1.37 17.25
CA ILE A 162 -8.70 -1.75 16.40
C ILE A 162 -7.45 -2.07 17.22
N TYR A 163 -7.21 -1.36 18.34
CA TYR A 163 -6.14 -1.70 19.28
C TYR A 163 -6.27 -3.14 19.76
N GLU A 164 -7.49 -3.55 20.16
CA GLU A 164 -7.76 -4.92 20.58
C GLU A 164 -7.56 -5.94 19.46
N GLU A 165 -7.73 -5.56 18.19
CA GLU A 165 -7.47 -6.44 17.06
C GLU A 165 -5.98 -6.66 16.86
N TYR A 166 -5.19 -5.60 16.77
CA TYR A 166 -3.73 -5.72 16.64
C TYR A 166 -3.10 -6.44 17.84
N TYR A 167 -3.67 -6.35 19.04
CA TYR A 167 -3.18 -7.09 20.20
C TYR A 167 -3.21 -8.61 20.03
N HIS A 168 -4.04 -9.13 19.10
CA HIS A 168 -4.05 -10.55 18.76
C HIS A 168 -2.98 -10.95 17.72
N ALA A 169 -2.24 -10.01 17.14
CA ALA A 169 -1.14 -10.33 16.26
C ALA A 169 -0.08 -11.13 17.03
N THR A 170 0.41 -12.23 16.46
CA THR A 170 1.46 -13.03 17.11
C THR A 170 2.78 -12.28 17.13
N PHE A 171 3.11 -11.56 16.05
CA PHE A 171 4.34 -10.77 15.98
C PHE A 171 4.26 -9.62 14.96
N GLY A 172 4.83 -8.46 15.30
CA GLY A 172 4.91 -7.28 14.46
C GLY A 172 6.26 -7.12 13.76
N LEU A 173 6.24 -6.92 12.44
CA LEU A 173 7.40 -6.56 11.64
C LEU A 173 7.25 -5.10 11.18
N LEU A 174 7.91 -4.19 11.89
CA LEU A 174 7.84 -2.75 11.64
C LEU A 174 8.82 -2.34 10.55
N LEU A 175 8.30 -1.79 9.46
CA LEU A 175 9.10 -1.23 8.37
C LEU A 175 9.68 0.14 8.77
N PRO A 176 10.78 0.62 8.15
CA PRO A 176 11.40 1.92 8.48
C PRO A 176 10.43 3.11 8.39
N PHE A 177 10.68 4.20 9.12
CA PHE A 177 9.72 5.32 9.25
C PHE A 177 8.42 4.92 9.95
N ASN A 178 8.51 3.95 10.88
CA ASN A 178 7.33 3.51 11.61
C ASN A 178 6.87 4.53 12.65
N CYS A 179 5.56 4.53 12.87
CA CYS A 179 4.92 5.15 14.02
C CYS A 179 5.02 4.23 15.25
N PRO A 180 4.76 4.75 16.47
CA PRO A 180 4.48 3.92 17.63
C PRO A 180 3.36 2.91 17.34
N ALA A 181 3.60 1.64 17.67
CA ALA A 181 2.67 0.54 17.45
C ALA A 181 2.49 -0.25 18.75
N ASN A 182 2.02 0.43 19.79
CA ASN A 182 1.89 -0.15 21.14
C ASN A 182 0.83 -1.26 21.21
N SER A 183 -0.07 -1.33 20.22
CA SER A 183 -1.07 -2.37 20.08
C SER A 183 -0.48 -3.72 19.67
N LEU A 184 0.77 -3.77 19.17
CA LEU A 184 1.49 -5.01 18.87
C LEU A 184 2.35 -5.42 20.08
N ALA A 185 1.95 -6.49 20.77
CA ALA A 185 2.61 -6.93 22.00
C ALA A 185 4.08 -7.32 21.79
N GLU A 186 4.35 -8.08 20.73
CA GLU A 186 5.70 -8.51 20.34
C GLU A 186 6.01 -7.95 18.96
N GLN A 187 7.13 -7.24 18.82
CA GLN A 187 7.49 -6.59 17.56
C GLN A 187 8.98 -6.35 17.40
N LYS A 188 9.43 -6.24 16.15
CA LYS A 188 10.79 -5.80 15.80
C LYS A 188 10.78 -4.91 14.56
N GLN A 189 11.76 -4.03 14.48
CA GLN A 189 12.04 -3.28 13.26
C GLN A 189 12.77 -4.16 12.24
N ILE A 190 12.40 -4.01 10.98
CA ILE A 190 13.00 -4.68 9.83
C ILE A 190 13.47 -3.66 8.78
N GLY A 191 14.21 -4.13 7.79
CA GLY A 191 14.69 -3.31 6.67
C GLY A 191 13.57 -2.82 5.76
N LEU A 192 13.92 -1.90 4.87
CA LEU A 192 13.01 -1.39 3.85
C LEU A 192 12.67 -2.52 2.85
N VAL A 193 11.39 -2.63 2.53
CA VAL A 193 10.91 -3.48 1.44
C VAL A 193 10.65 -2.60 0.23
N GLY A 194 11.29 -2.92 -0.87
CA GLY A 194 11.16 -2.21 -2.14
C GLY A 194 11.74 -3.02 -3.27
N ARG A 195 11.38 -2.64 -4.49
CA ARG A 195 11.94 -3.25 -5.70
C ARG A 195 13.40 -2.85 -5.85
N LYS A 196 14.18 -3.79 -6.37
CA LYS A 196 15.53 -3.49 -6.80
C LYS A 196 15.45 -2.95 -8.24
N PRO A 197 15.96 -1.74 -8.52
CA PRO A 197 15.96 -1.22 -9.88
C PRO A 197 16.83 -2.12 -10.76
N PHE A 198 16.31 -2.45 -11.95
CA PHE A 198 17.05 -3.23 -12.95
C PHE A 198 17.85 -2.37 -13.92
N LEU A 199 17.64 -1.05 -13.89
CA LEU A 199 18.39 -0.07 -14.68
C LEU A 199 19.32 0.74 -13.77
N ASN A 200 20.54 0.97 -14.23
CA ASN A 200 21.39 2.00 -13.65
C ASN A 200 20.96 3.40 -14.11
N LYS A 201 21.56 4.44 -13.52
CA LYS A 201 21.21 5.85 -13.79
C LYS A 201 21.27 6.23 -15.27
N ASN A 202 22.28 5.75 -16.01
CA ASN A 202 22.45 6.09 -17.42
C ASN A 202 21.43 5.35 -18.29
N GLU A 203 21.22 4.07 -18.03
CA GLU A 203 20.22 3.26 -18.73
C GLU A 203 18.80 3.80 -18.49
N ALA A 204 18.48 4.22 -17.26
CA ALA A 204 17.20 4.84 -16.96
C ALA A 204 17.02 6.15 -17.74
N LYS A 205 18.04 7.02 -17.81
CA LYS A 205 17.98 8.23 -18.63
C LYS A 205 17.76 7.93 -20.11
N GLU A 206 18.44 6.93 -20.66
CA GLU A 206 18.28 6.54 -22.05
C GLU A 206 16.91 5.91 -22.33
N PHE A 207 16.47 5.00 -21.46
CA PHE A 207 15.17 4.33 -21.54
C PHE A 207 14.02 5.35 -21.52
N PHE A 208 14.07 6.31 -20.59
CA PHE A 208 13.08 7.38 -20.48
C PHE A 208 13.35 8.58 -21.40
N LYS A 209 14.41 8.54 -22.23
CA LYS A 209 14.82 9.64 -23.13
C LYS A 209 15.00 10.99 -22.41
N LEU A 210 15.53 10.97 -21.19
CA LEU A 210 15.78 12.14 -20.37
C LEU A 210 17.10 12.84 -20.77
N PRO A 211 17.15 14.19 -20.77
CA PRO A 211 18.38 14.94 -21.06
C PRO A 211 19.57 14.56 -20.15
N LYS A 212 20.77 14.42 -20.69
CA LYS A 212 21.92 13.95 -19.90
C LYS A 212 22.49 15.07 -19.00
N ASP A 213 22.35 16.31 -19.42
CA ASP A 213 22.92 17.55 -18.89
C ASP A 213 22.02 18.33 -17.92
N LYS A 214 20.77 17.90 -17.73
CA LYS A 214 19.82 18.53 -16.80
C LYS A 214 19.65 17.76 -15.49
N ILE A 215 19.19 18.48 -14.45
CA ILE A 215 18.74 17.88 -13.19
C ILE A 215 17.28 17.44 -13.35
N HIS A 216 16.99 16.17 -13.07
CA HIS A 216 15.61 15.65 -13.15
C HIS A 216 14.94 15.69 -11.78
N LEU A 217 13.76 16.30 -11.73
CA LEU A 217 12.91 16.39 -10.55
C LEU A 217 11.74 15.42 -10.72
N LEU A 218 11.65 14.39 -9.88
CA LEU A 218 10.51 13.46 -9.89
C LEU A 218 9.37 14.03 -9.05
N PHE A 219 8.25 14.31 -9.69
CA PHE A 219 7.01 14.72 -9.04
C PHE A 219 6.09 13.51 -9.01
N SER A 220 5.93 12.94 -7.82
CA SER A 220 5.08 11.78 -7.55
C SER A 220 4.18 12.09 -6.37
N PHE A 221 2.88 12.25 -6.66
CA PHE A 221 1.86 12.58 -5.66
C PHE A 221 0.86 11.43 -5.49
N GLY A 222 1.27 10.19 -5.73
CA GLY A 222 0.41 9.02 -5.56
C GLY A 222 -0.83 9.04 -6.46
N ALA A 223 -1.91 8.43 -5.97
CA ALA A 223 -3.12 8.13 -6.75
C ALA A 223 -4.10 9.30 -6.91
N TYR A 224 -3.97 10.33 -6.08
CA TYR A 224 -4.94 11.44 -5.98
C TYR A 224 -4.39 12.75 -6.55
N GLY A 225 -3.15 12.75 -7.02
CA GLY A 225 -2.54 13.91 -7.69
C GLY A 225 -2.38 15.13 -6.79
N VAL A 226 -1.99 16.25 -7.40
CA VAL A 226 -1.94 17.54 -6.73
C VAL A 226 -2.33 18.62 -7.72
N GLU A 227 -3.09 19.62 -7.27
CA GLU A 227 -3.53 20.69 -8.14
C GLU A 227 -2.34 21.46 -8.72
N THR A 228 -2.31 21.58 -10.05
CA THR A 228 -1.23 22.23 -10.79
C THR A 228 -1.02 23.69 -10.40
N SER A 229 -2.06 24.38 -9.91
CA SER A 229 -2.00 25.77 -9.42
C SER A 229 -1.20 25.94 -8.12
N ARG A 230 -0.87 24.85 -7.41
CA ARG A 230 -0.05 24.91 -6.18
C ARG A 230 1.43 25.18 -6.45
N PHE A 231 1.86 25.15 -7.72
CA PHE A 231 3.23 25.38 -8.12
C PHE A 231 3.41 26.74 -8.79
N ASP A 232 4.51 27.42 -8.46
CA ASP A 232 4.94 28.66 -9.09
C ASP A 232 5.75 28.35 -10.35
N TRP A 233 5.06 28.05 -11.45
CA TRP A 233 5.68 27.62 -12.71
C TRP A 233 6.55 28.68 -13.38
N GLU A 234 6.33 29.96 -13.07
CA GLU A 234 7.14 31.05 -13.61
C GLU A 234 8.57 31.05 -13.04
N LYS A 235 8.75 30.51 -11.83
CA LYS A 235 10.07 30.32 -11.21
C LYS A 235 10.78 29.04 -11.65
N PHE A 236 10.11 28.15 -12.37
CA PHE A 236 10.74 26.93 -12.87
C PHE A 236 11.69 27.28 -14.02
N ASP A 237 12.96 26.90 -13.86
CA ASP A 237 14.00 27.10 -14.87
C ASP A 237 14.13 25.85 -15.77
N PRO A 238 13.53 25.85 -16.98
CA PRO A 238 13.54 24.71 -17.89
C PRO A 238 14.92 24.45 -18.52
N GLU A 239 15.86 25.39 -18.46
CA GLU A 239 17.22 25.17 -19.00
C GLU A 239 18.02 24.26 -18.07
N LYS A 240 17.79 24.37 -16.76
CA LYS A 240 18.53 23.63 -15.73
C LYS A 240 17.82 22.36 -15.27
N TYR A 241 16.49 22.36 -15.26
CA TYR A 241 15.69 21.30 -14.68
C TYR A 241 14.71 20.69 -15.68
N THR A 242 14.48 19.40 -15.53
CA THR A 242 13.40 18.65 -16.19
C THR A 242 12.49 18.09 -15.12
N ILE A 243 11.18 18.17 -15.29
CA ILE A 243 10.22 17.56 -14.36
C ILE A 243 9.73 16.25 -14.97
N VAL A 244 9.86 15.18 -14.19
CA VAL A 244 9.33 13.86 -14.50
C VAL A 244 8.07 13.67 -13.67
N LEU A 245 6.94 13.49 -14.33
CA LEU A 245 5.65 13.23 -13.68
C LEU A 245 5.39 11.73 -13.63
N SER A 246 5.01 11.22 -12.45
CA SER A 246 4.40 9.89 -12.33
C SER A 246 2.90 10.05 -12.02
N GLY A 247 2.03 9.62 -12.95
CA GLY A 247 0.58 9.70 -12.80
C GLY A 247 -0.09 10.70 -13.74
N THR A 248 -1.42 10.81 -13.66
CA THR A 248 -2.27 11.44 -14.69
C THR A 248 -2.82 12.83 -14.33
N ASP A 249 -2.55 13.33 -13.13
CA ASP A 249 -3.44 14.34 -12.53
C ASP A 249 -2.93 15.78 -12.61
N PHE A 250 -1.89 16.02 -13.41
CA PHE A 250 -1.47 17.38 -13.73
C PHE A 250 -2.27 17.91 -14.91
N ASP A 251 -2.97 19.02 -14.70
CA ASP A 251 -3.59 19.78 -15.78
C ASP A 251 -2.51 20.53 -16.55
N LEU A 252 -1.98 19.87 -17.57
CA LEU A 252 -0.93 20.41 -18.43
C LEU A 252 -1.37 21.69 -19.14
N LEU A 253 -2.67 22.02 -19.22
CA LEU A 253 -3.13 23.29 -19.80
C LEU A 253 -2.77 24.49 -18.92
N LYS A 254 -2.66 24.30 -17.60
CA LYS A 254 -2.36 25.34 -16.61
C LYS A 254 -0.87 25.66 -16.45
N ILE A 255 -0.01 24.96 -17.18
CA ILE A 255 1.44 25.18 -17.15
C ILE A 255 1.83 26.10 -18.32
N PRO A 256 2.77 27.04 -18.19
CA PRO A 256 3.17 27.87 -19.33
C PRO A 256 3.94 27.06 -20.39
N ASN A 257 3.79 27.42 -21.67
CA ASN A 257 4.24 26.58 -22.81
C ASN A 257 5.75 26.28 -22.81
N LYS A 258 6.58 27.22 -22.36
CA LYS A 258 8.04 27.03 -22.29
C LYS A 258 8.40 25.89 -21.34
N GLN A 259 7.72 25.81 -20.21
CA GLN A 259 7.91 24.81 -19.16
C GLN A 259 7.30 23.46 -19.56
N LYS A 260 6.25 23.44 -20.38
CA LYS A 260 5.64 22.18 -20.87
C LYS A 260 6.59 21.28 -21.64
N MET A 261 7.53 21.86 -22.39
CA MET A 261 8.47 21.07 -23.19
C MET A 261 9.45 20.25 -22.34
N GLU A 262 9.61 20.60 -21.06
CA GLU A 262 10.50 19.94 -20.10
C GLU A 262 9.73 19.05 -19.11
N LEU A 263 8.47 18.74 -19.42
CA LEU A 263 7.64 17.80 -18.67
C LEU A 263 7.58 16.45 -19.36
N TYR A 264 8.06 15.42 -18.67
CA TYR A 264 8.00 14.05 -19.14
C TYR A 264 6.98 13.30 -18.29
N ASN A 265 5.83 12.98 -18.89
CA ASN A 265 4.78 12.22 -18.20
C ASN A 265 4.91 10.72 -18.53
N PHE A 266 5.15 9.92 -17.49
CA PHE A 266 5.14 8.46 -17.59
C PHE A 266 3.97 7.92 -16.76
N PRO A 267 2.78 7.77 -17.37
CA PRO A 267 1.55 7.51 -16.63
C PRO A 267 1.57 6.20 -15.83
N ILE A 268 2.34 5.19 -16.28
CA ILE A 268 2.39 3.84 -15.66
C ILE A 268 3.83 3.24 -15.67
N SER A 269 4.80 3.89 -16.34
CA SER A 269 6.11 3.25 -16.61
C SER A 269 7.16 3.41 -15.51
N ILE A 270 6.98 4.33 -14.56
CA ILE A 270 7.96 4.52 -13.47
C ILE A 270 7.87 3.37 -12.46
N THR A 271 6.66 2.89 -12.16
CA THR A 271 6.46 1.71 -11.30
C THR A 271 6.99 0.42 -11.92
N ARG A 272 7.34 0.40 -13.22
CA ARG A 272 7.98 -0.78 -13.81
C ARG A 272 9.47 -0.85 -13.50
N ILE A 273 10.12 0.28 -13.23
CA ILE A 273 11.59 0.39 -13.08
C ILE A 273 12.04 0.54 -11.63
N PHE A 274 11.18 1.06 -10.75
CA PHE A 274 11.47 1.35 -9.33
C PHE A 274 10.65 0.55 -8.33
#